data_AF-A0AAU4UD12-F1
#
_entry.id   AF-A0AAU4UD12-F1
#
_cell.length_a   1.000
_cell.length_b   1.000
_cell.length_c   1.000
_cell.angle_alpha   90.00
_cell.angle_beta   90.00
_cell.angle_gamma   90.00
#
_symmetry.space_group_name_H-M   'P 1'
#
loop_
_entity.id
_entity.type
_entity.pdbx_description
1 polymer ?
#
loop_
_entity_poly.entity_id
_entity_poly.type
_entity_poly.pdbx_seq_one_letter_code
_entity_poly.pdbx_strand_id
1 'polypeptide(L)'
;MYFRARSFTVSGTLGILVVLAGVSIASADDPPQPSTSATPPAAIENYDYPGASRILTEKGIKLKKGDGRILLAECDQAAQQIRVLTVADDSVGREGTYCFKALGKTGHLTLELPRVFVVQAADHPISADLTANGQTTTVDVAKGESESVGEATSGRVRSVLVELRVTG
;
A
#
# COMPACT_ATOMS: atom_id res chain seq x y z
N MET A 1 -33.78 8.18 24.10
CA MET A 1 -33.29 9.26 24.99
C MET A 1 -32.98 8.64 26.35
N TYR A 2 -31.72 8.30 26.62
CA TYR A 2 -31.17 8.11 27.97
C TYR A 2 -29.65 8.25 27.85
N PHE A 3 -29.17 9.45 28.12
CA PHE A 3 -27.76 9.75 28.33
C PHE A 3 -27.33 9.12 29.66
N ARG A 4 -26.22 8.38 29.66
CA ARG A 4 -25.58 7.94 30.91
C ARG A 4 -24.12 8.38 30.88
N ALA A 5 -23.92 9.60 31.38
CA ALA A 5 -22.61 10.17 31.69
C ALA A 5 -21.98 9.41 32.87
N ARG A 6 -20.69 9.12 32.77
CA ARG A 6 -19.86 8.76 33.92
C ARG A 6 -18.51 9.44 33.78
N SER A 7 -18.41 10.56 34.48
CA SER A 7 -17.21 11.32 34.78
C SER A 7 -16.29 10.52 35.71
N PHE A 8 -14.99 10.48 35.43
CA PHE A 8 -13.96 10.18 36.42
C PHE A 8 -12.81 11.15 36.27
N THR A 9 -12.47 11.81 37.38
CA THR A 9 -11.45 12.84 37.55
C THR A 9 -10.40 12.30 38.53
N VAL A 10 -9.11 12.31 38.19
CA VAL A 10 -7.92 12.23 39.10
C VAL A 10 -6.73 12.73 38.26
N SER A 11 -6.09 13.90 38.44
CA SER A 11 -5.30 14.51 39.53
C SER A 11 -3.85 13.98 39.68
N GLY A 12 -2.87 14.91 39.58
CA GLY A 12 -1.47 14.80 40.02
C GLY A 12 -0.49 14.26 38.96
N THR A 13 0.72 14.79 38.74
CA THR A 13 1.66 15.47 39.65
C THR A 13 2.74 16.26 38.88
N LEU A 14 3.20 17.33 39.52
CA LEU A 14 4.32 18.22 39.20
C LEU A 14 5.68 17.47 39.19
N GLY A 15 6.59 17.82 38.27
CA GLY A 15 7.97 17.34 38.25
C GLY A 15 8.95 18.43 37.77
N ILE A 16 9.93 18.74 38.61
CA ILE A 16 10.74 19.98 38.70
C ILE A 16 11.94 20.04 37.72
N LEU A 17 12.30 21.29 37.35
CA LEU A 17 13.51 21.73 36.65
C LEU A 17 14.83 21.26 37.28
N VAL A 18 15.83 20.96 36.45
CA VAL A 18 17.25 21.16 36.79
C VAL A 18 17.94 21.85 35.62
N VAL A 19 18.45 23.06 35.87
CA VAL A 19 19.33 23.84 34.99
C VAL A 19 20.76 23.55 35.42
N LEU A 20 21.59 23.03 34.52
CA LEU A 20 23.03 22.92 34.72
C LEU A 20 23.73 23.93 33.79
N ALA A 21 24.45 24.86 34.44
CA ALA A 21 25.32 25.85 33.82
C ALA A 21 26.79 25.39 33.90
N GLY A 22 27.62 25.86 32.94
CA GLY A 22 29.08 25.68 32.88
C GLY A 22 29.49 24.70 31.79
N VAL A 23 30.46 24.96 30.91
CA VAL A 23 31.67 25.79 30.99
C VAL A 23 32.02 26.26 29.56
N SER A 24 32.41 27.54 29.39
CA SER A 24 33.03 28.03 28.15
C SER A 24 34.45 27.50 28.03
N ILE A 25 34.71 26.69 27.01
CA ILE A 25 36.06 26.34 26.55
C ILE A 25 36.35 27.15 25.29
N ALA A 26 37.38 27.98 25.35
CA ALA A 26 37.98 28.65 24.20
C ALA A 26 38.69 27.59 23.34
N SER A 27 38.23 27.40 22.10
CA SER A 27 38.94 26.62 21.10
C SER A 27 39.76 27.56 20.23
N ALA A 28 41.02 27.19 20.00
CA ALA A 28 41.94 27.87 19.11
C ALA A 28 41.39 27.95 17.68
N ASP A 29 41.60 29.08 17.02
CA ASP A 29 41.45 29.25 15.57
C ASP A 29 42.47 28.32 14.88
N ASP A 30 42.02 27.12 14.53
CA ASP A 30 42.71 26.27 13.55
C ASP A 30 42.40 26.85 12.15
N PRO A 31 43.40 27.01 11.27
CA PRO A 31 43.15 27.49 9.91
C PRO A 31 42.12 26.57 9.23
N PRO A 32 41.18 27.10 8.41
CA PRO A 32 40.14 26.28 7.80
C PRO A 32 40.77 25.16 6.97
N GLN A 33 40.72 23.93 7.49
CA GLN A 33 41.02 22.77 6.66
C GLN A 33 39.99 22.75 5.52
N PRO A 34 40.42 22.57 4.26
CA PRO A 34 39.49 22.40 3.16
C PRO A 34 38.58 21.22 3.50
N SER A 35 37.31 21.51 3.78
CA SER A 35 36.27 20.53 3.94
C SER A 35 36.24 19.72 2.66
N THR A 36 36.79 18.51 2.71
CA THR A 36 36.55 17.51 1.68
C THR A 36 35.05 17.29 1.74
N SER A 37 34.33 17.86 0.77
CA SER A 37 32.88 17.73 0.64
C SER A 37 32.58 16.25 0.43
N ALA A 38 32.43 15.51 1.53
CA ALA A 38 31.97 14.13 1.47
C ALA A 38 30.52 14.20 0.97
N THR A 39 30.33 13.89 -0.31
CA THR A 39 28.99 13.75 -0.88
C THR A 39 28.21 12.77 -0.01
N PRO A 40 27.06 13.16 0.56
CA PRO A 40 26.23 12.24 1.31
C PRO A 40 25.88 11.03 0.43
N PRO A 41 25.84 9.81 0.99
CA PRO A 41 25.46 8.65 0.22
C PRO A 41 24.06 8.85 -0.36
N ALA A 42 23.89 8.51 -1.64
CA ALA A 42 22.59 8.56 -2.29
C ALA A 42 21.62 7.59 -1.60
N ALA A 43 20.39 8.05 -1.34
CA ALA A 43 19.33 7.16 -0.89
C ALA A 43 18.95 6.21 -2.03
N ILE A 44 19.05 4.91 -1.79
CA ILE A 44 18.63 3.88 -2.74
C ILE A 44 17.13 3.61 -2.49
N GLU A 45 16.30 3.94 -3.47
CA GLU A 45 14.86 3.66 -3.43
C GLU A 45 14.58 2.28 -4.03
N ASN A 46 14.12 1.34 -3.20
CA ASN A 46 13.90 -0.06 -3.63
C ASN A 46 12.50 -0.32 -4.18
N TYR A 47 11.58 0.65 -4.10
CA TYR A 47 10.17 0.58 -4.54
C TYR A 47 9.35 -0.55 -3.90
N ASP A 48 9.81 -1.12 -2.79
CA ASP A 48 9.08 -2.17 -2.08
C ASP A 48 7.80 -1.62 -1.47
N TYR A 49 6.73 -2.42 -1.52
CA TYR A 49 5.44 -2.00 -1.02
C TYR A 49 5.47 -1.85 0.52
N PRO A 50 5.01 -0.71 1.07
CA PRO A 50 5.01 -0.48 2.51
C PRO A 50 4.23 -1.54 3.29
N GLY A 51 4.89 -2.21 4.24
CA GLY A 51 4.24 -3.21 5.09
C GLY A 51 3.89 -4.53 4.40
N ALA A 52 4.49 -4.84 3.25
CA ALA A 52 4.20 -6.04 2.45
C ALA A 52 4.13 -7.35 3.26
N SER A 53 5.10 -7.60 4.15
CA SER A 53 5.14 -8.83 4.96
C SER A 53 3.95 -8.93 5.91
N ARG A 54 3.57 -7.82 6.57
CA ARG A 54 2.42 -7.76 7.47
C ARG A 54 1.13 -7.99 6.71
N ILE A 55 0.97 -7.32 5.56
CA ILE A 55 -0.21 -7.45 4.69
C ILE A 55 -0.36 -8.89 4.19
N LEU A 56 0.74 -9.55 3.81
CA LEU A 56 0.69 -10.96 3.41
C LEU A 56 0.19 -11.86 4.55
N THR A 57 0.69 -11.66 5.77
CA THR A 57 0.27 -12.45 6.93
C THR A 57 -1.18 -12.19 7.34
N GLU A 58 -1.62 -10.93 7.33
CA GLU A 58 -2.94 -10.55 7.84
C GLU A 58 -4.05 -10.69 6.80
N LYS A 59 -3.72 -10.47 5.52
CA LYS A 59 -4.70 -10.34 4.43
C LYS A 59 -4.45 -11.29 3.26
N GLY A 60 -3.51 -12.25 3.35
CA GLY A 60 -3.34 -13.29 2.33
C GLY A 60 -2.99 -12.81 0.91
N ILE A 61 -2.52 -11.57 0.77
CA ILE A 61 -2.13 -10.95 -0.50
C ILE A 61 -0.67 -10.50 -0.44
N LYS A 62 0.10 -10.82 -1.47
CA LYS A 62 1.51 -10.42 -1.54
C LYS A 62 1.66 -9.17 -2.40
N LEU A 63 1.92 -8.04 -1.77
CA LEU A 63 2.26 -6.79 -2.47
C LEU A 63 3.78 -6.71 -2.62
N LYS A 64 4.28 -6.39 -3.82
CA LYS A 64 5.71 -6.50 -4.14
C LYS A 64 6.33 -5.13 -4.33
N LYS A 65 6.20 -4.54 -5.51
CA LYS A 65 6.79 -3.26 -5.87
C LYS A 65 5.83 -2.36 -6.63
N GLY A 66 5.99 -1.06 -6.51
CA GLY A 66 5.24 -0.08 -7.29
C GLY A 66 5.79 1.33 -7.13
N ASP A 67 5.16 2.29 -7.80
CA ASP A 67 5.50 3.72 -7.72
C ASP A 67 4.77 4.46 -6.59
N GLY A 68 4.12 3.72 -5.68
CA GLY A 68 3.36 4.28 -4.57
C GLY A 68 2.05 4.97 -4.97
N ARG A 69 1.62 4.88 -6.23
CA ARG A 69 0.36 5.51 -6.70
C ARG A 69 -0.83 4.59 -6.70
N ILE A 70 -0.64 3.32 -6.35
CA ILE A 70 -1.71 2.34 -6.13
C ILE A 70 -1.50 1.74 -4.74
N LEU A 71 -2.44 2.00 -3.84
CA LEU A 71 -2.36 1.54 -2.45
C LEU A 71 -3.56 0.66 -2.10
N LEU A 72 -3.29 -0.50 -1.48
CA LEU A 72 -4.30 -1.31 -0.82
C LEU A 72 -5.03 -0.47 0.24
N ALA A 73 -6.35 -0.54 0.23
CA ALA A 73 -7.23 0.18 1.13
C ALA A 73 -8.36 -0.72 1.61
N GLU A 74 -8.96 -0.35 2.73
CA GLU A 74 -10.22 -0.95 3.16
C GLU A 74 -11.31 -0.67 2.13
N CYS A 75 -12.10 -1.70 1.82
CA CYS A 75 -13.15 -1.62 0.83
C CYS A 75 -14.32 -0.77 1.35
N ASP A 76 -14.65 0.29 0.61
CA ASP A 76 -15.80 1.15 0.87
C ASP A 76 -16.62 1.28 -0.41
N GLN A 77 -17.90 0.89 -0.35
CA GLN A 77 -18.81 0.90 -1.51
C GLN A 77 -19.09 2.31 -2.04
N ALA A 78 -18.97 3.34 -1.21
CA ALA A 78 -19.15 4.73 -1.62
C ALA A 78 -17.87 5.33 -2.21
N ALA A 79 -16.71 4.71 -1.98
CA ALA A 79 -15.43 5.20 -2.45
C ALA A 79 -15.14 4.77 -3.89
N GLN A 80 -14.48 5.66 -4.63
CA GLN A 80 -13.93 5.36 -5.95
C GLN A 80 -12.64 4.55 -5.78
N GLN A 81 -12.78 3.22 -5.83
CA GLN A 81 -11.67 2.27 -5.64
C GLN A 81 -11.65 1.25 -6.76
N ILE A 82 -10.46 0.88 -7.21
CA ILE A 82 -10.27 -0.32 -8.03
C ILE A 82 -10.66 -1.51 -7.15
N ARG A 83 -11.50 -2.42 -7.65
CA ARG A 83 -11.90 -3.62 -6.92
C ARG A 83 -11.42 -4.86 -7.65
N VAL A 84 -10.81 -5.77 -6.90
CA VAL A 84 -10.37 -7.06 -7.40
C VAL A 84 -11.08 -8.13 -6.58
N LEU A 85 -11.97 -8.90 -7.21
CA LEU A 85 -12.69 -9.98 -6.55
C LEU A 85 -11.94 -11.29 -6.78
N THR A 86 -11.81 -12.05 -5.71
CA THR A 86 -11.08 -13.32 -5.66
C THR A 86 -11.79 -14.31 -4.77
N VAL A 87 -11.53 -15.60 -4.96
CA VAL A 87 -12.09 -16.60 -4.06
C VAL A 87 -11.37 -16.55 -2.72
N ALA A 88 -12.15 -16.19 -1.70
CA ALA A 88 -11.73 -16.14 -0.31
C ALA A 88 -11.13 -17.48 0.16
N ASP A 89 -10.19 -17.39 1.09
CA ASP A 89 -9.49 -18.53 1.67
C ASP A 89 -8.97 -18.16 3.06
N ASP A 90 -9.78 -18.47 4.06
CA ASP A 90 -9.54 -18.13 5.45
C ASP A 90 -8.26 -18.77 6.00
N SER A 91 -7.78 -19.88 5.40
CA SER A 91 -6.56 -20.57 5.84
C SER A 91 -5.29 -19.71 5.67
N VAL A 92 -5.34 -18.73 4.77
CA VAL A 92 -4.26 -17.78 4.50
C VAL A 92 -4.71 -16.33 4.71
N GLY A 93 -5.90 -16.11 5.27
CA GLY A 93 -6.48 -14.77 5.46
C GLY A 93 -6.85 -14.06 4.15
N ARG A 94 -7.07 -14.79 3.04
CA ARG A 94 -7.44 -14.17 1.77
C ARG A 94 -8.91 -13.77 1.80
N GLU A 95 -9.18 -12.48 1.72
CA GLU A 95 -10.52 -11.89 1.64
C GLU A 95 -11.16 -12.12 0.25
N GLY A 96 -12.47 -11.97 0.13
CA GLY A 96 -13.19 -12.14 -1.14
C GLY A 96 -13.04 -10.96 -2.11
N THR A 97 -12.64 -9.79 -1.59
CA THR A 97 -12.49 -8.56 -2.37
C THR A 97 -11.34 -7.74 -1.81
N TYR A 98 -10.49 -7.22 -2.69
CA TYR A 98 -9.44 -6.27 -2.35
C TYR A 98 -9.70 -4.96 -3.07
N CYS A 99 -9.57 -3.85 -2.35
CA CYS A 99 -9.78 -2.51 -2.88
C CYS A 99 -8.49 -1.72 -2.92
N PHE A 100 -8.22 -1.04 -4.03
CA PHE A 100 -7.05 -0.22 -4.21
C PHE A 100 -7.45 1.23 -4.52
N LYS A 101 -6.75 2.17 -3.88
CA LYS A 101 -6.84 3.59 -4.19
C LYS A 101 -5.77 3.95 -5.21
N ALA A 102 -6.20 4.57 -6.31
CA ALA A 102 -5.31 5.26 -7.24
C ALA A 102 -5.07 6.68 -6.74
N LEU A 103 -3.80 7.09 -6.62
CA LEU A 103 -3.41 8.43 -6.18
C LEU A 103 -3.04 9.37 -7.35
N GLY A 104 -3.20 8.90 -8.59
CA GLY A 104 -2.96 9.69 -9.79
C GLY A 104 -3.50 8.99 -11.04
N LYS A 105 -3.45 9.72 -12.16
CA LYS A 105 -3.88 9.24 -13.49
C LYS A 105 -3.04 8.10 -14.05
N THR A 106 -1.87 7.87 -13.46
CA THR A 106 -1.00 6.74 -13.76
C THR A 106 -0.45 6.19 -12.47
N GLY A 107 -0.16 4.90 -12.47
CA GLY A 107 0.43 4.19 -11.34
C GLY A 107 0.68 2.74 -11.71
N HIS A 108 1.57 2.07 -10.99
CA HIS A 108 1.76 0.63 -11.14
C HIS A 108 2.04 -0.06 -9.81
N LEU A 109 1.55 -1.29 -9.68
CA LEU A 109 1.74 -2.16 -8.55
C LEU A 109 1.86 -3.59 -9.03
N THR A 110 2.99 -4.22 -8.71
CA THR A 110 3.19 -5.66 -8.84
C THR A 110 2.77 -6.36 -7.54
N LEU A 111 2.07 -7.47 -7.69
CA LEU A 111 1.48 -8.22 -6.58
C LEU A 111 1.36 -9.70 -6.95
N GLU A 112 0.92 -10.53 -6.01
CA GLU A 112 0.42 -11.87 -6.28
C GLU A 112 -0.90 -12.03 -5.51
N LEU A 113 -2.02 -11.99 -6.24
CA LEU A 113 -3.35 -12.29 -5.71
C LEU A 113 -3.93 -13.49 -6.49
N PRO A 114 -3.97 -14.70 -5.89
CA PRO A 114 -4.51 -15.88 -6.54
C PRO A 114 -6.01 -15.81 -6.75
N ARG A 115 -6.52 -16.61 -7.70
CA ARG A 115 -7.94 -16.89 -7.94
C ARG A 115 -8.82 -15.67 -8.18
N VAL A 116 -8.27 -14.66 -8.84
CA VAL A 116 -9.03 -13.47 -9.25
C VAL A 116 -10.04 -13.86 -10.32
N PHE A 117 -11.27 -13.37 -10.16
CA PHE A 117 -12.36 -13.69 -11.09
C PHE A 117 -13.11 -12.46 -11.62
N VAL A 118 -12.97 -11.30 -10.97
CA VAL A 118 -13.42 -10.01 -11.52
C VAL A 118 -12.40 -8.92 -11.20
N VAL A 119 -12.18 -8.01 -12.16
CA VAL A 119 -11.44 -6.76 -11.96
C VAL A 119 -12.33 -5.59 -12.35
N GLN A 120 -12.41 -4.57 -11.49
CA GLN A 120 -13.31 -3.42 -11.68
C GLN A 120 -12.53 -2.11 -11.60
N ALA A 121 -12.78 -1.23 -12.57
CA ALA A 121 -12.27 0.12 -12.60
C ALA A 121 -13.34 1.08 -12.08
N ALA A 122 -12.99 1.93 -11.11
CA ALA A 122 -13.90 2.96 -10.62
C ALA A 122 -13.69 4.29 -11.35
N ASP A 123 -12.75 5.12 -10.90
CA ASP A 123 -12.56 6.48 -11.42
C ASP A 123 -11.54 6.60 -12.56
N HIS A 124 -10.62 5.66 -12.67
CA HIS A 124 -9.59 5.62 -13.72
C HIS A 124 -9.65 4.30 -14.48
N PRO A 125 -9.42 4.28 -15.81
CA PRO A 125 -9.15 3.05 -16.52
C PRO A 125 -7.88 2.39 -15.96
N ILE A 126 -7.86 1.07 -16.03
CA ILE A 126 -6.75 0.25 -15.54
C ILE A 126 -6.39 -0.81 -16.56
N SER A 127 -5.17 -1.32 -16.47
CA SER A 127 -4.80 -2.62 -17.03
C SER A 127 -4.41 -3.57 -15.90
N ALA A 128 -4.74 -4.85 -16.07
CA ALA A 128 -4.46 -5.91 -15.11
C ALA A 128 -3.79 -7.08 -15.83
N ASP A 129 -2.59 -7.45 -15.37
CA ASP A 129 -1.90 -8.62 -15.88
C ASP A 129 -2.24 -9.84 -15.03
N LEU A 130 -2.76 -10.87 -15.69
CA LEU A 130 -3.15 -12.12 -15.06
C LEU A 130 -2.33 -13.28 -15.61
N THR A 131 -1.73 -14.06 -14.71
CA THR A 131 -1.01 -15.28 -15.07
C THR A 131 -1.90 -16.50 -14.85
N ALA A 132 -2.02 -17.35 -15.86
CA ALA A 132 -2.69 -18.64 -15.81
C ALA A 132 -1.89 -19.66 -16.62
N ASN A 133 -1.69 -20.87 -16.08
CA ASN A 133 -0.93 -21.95 -16.75
C ASN A 133 0.45 -21.51 -17.28
N GLY A 134 1.13 -20.60 -16.57
CA GLY A 134 2.45 -20.08 -16.95
C GLY A 134 2.44 -19.00 -18.03
N GLN A 135 1.27 -18.60 -18.54
CA GLN A 135 1.12 -17.51 -19.49
C GLN A 135 0.50 -16.28 -18.83
N THR A 136 1.04 -15.10 -19.08
CA THR A 136 0.48 -13.83 -18.64
C THR A 136 -0.30 -13.16 -19.78
N THR A 137 -1.49 -12.68 -19.46
CA THR A 137 -2.35 -11.91 -20.36
C THR A 137 -2.78 -10.62 -19.70
N THR A 138 -2.77 -9.53 -20.46
CA THR A 138 -3.28 -8.23 -20.01
C THR A 138 -4.77 -8.12 -20.30
N VAL A 139 -5.52 -7.61 -19.32
CA VAL A 139 -6.93 -7.24 -19.46
C VAL A 139 -7.06 -5.74 -19.18
N ASP A 140 -7.58 -5.00 -20.15
CA ASP A 140 -7.87 -3.58 -19.99
C ASP A 140 -9.31 -3.41 -19.50
N VAL A 141 -9.49 -2.55 -18.48
CA VAL A 141 -10.79 -2.25 -17.90
C VAL A 141 -11.03 -0.75 -18.01
N ALA A 142 -12.04 -0.37 -18.78
CA ALA A 142 -12.41 1.03 -18.96
C ALA A 142 -12.97 1.63 -17.66
N LYS A 143 -12.88 2.95 -17.50
CA LYS A 143 -13.45 3.67 -16.34
C LYS A 143 -14.92 3.30 -16.13
N GLY A 144 -15.27 2.90 -14.91
CA GLY A 144 -16.63 2.54 -14.52
C GLY A 144 -17.06 1.14 -14.93
N GLU A 145 -16.20 0.38 -15.62
CA GLU A 145 -16.49 -0.95 -16.11
C GLU A 145 -15.90 -2.06 -15.23
N SER A 146 -16.30 -3.29 -15.50
CA SER A 146 -15.83 -4.50 -14.83
C SER A 146 -15.60 -5.61 -15.83
N GLU A 147 -14.49 -6.31 -15.71
CA GLU A 147 -14.15 -7.45 -16.55
C GLU A 147 -14.18 -8.76 -15.74
N SER A 148 -14.81 -9.78 -16.31
CA SER A 148 -14.76 -11.14 -15.80
C SER A 148 -13.49 -11.82 -16.27
N VAL A 149 -12.70 -12.36 -15.35
CA VAL A 149 -11.40 -12.96 -15.62
C VAL A 149 -11.29 -14.34 -14.99
N GLY A 150 -10.24 -15.08 -15.36
CA GLY A 150 -9.92 -16.34 -14.73
C GLY A 150 -11.09 -17.32 -14.70
N GLU A 151 -11.45 -17.77 -13.49
CA GLU A 151 -12.42 -18.85 -13.31
C GLU A 151 -13.88 -18.44 -13.58
N ALA A 152 -14.17 -17.14 -13.70
CA ALA A 152 -15.48 -16.62 -14.11
C ALA A 152 -15.69 -16.61 -15.63
N THR A 153 -14.66 -16.93 -16.42
CA THR A 153 -14.76 -17.03 -17.89
C THR A 153 -15.17 -18.43 -18.33
N SER A 154 -15.53 -18.61 -19.62
CA SER A 154 -15.92 -19.91 -20.18
C SER A 154 -14.86 -21.00 -19.99
N GLY A 155 -13.57 -20.62 -20.00
CA GLY A 155 -12.46 -21.55 -19.77
C GLY A 155 -12.26 -21.97 -18.31
N ARG A 156 -12.89 -21.27 -17.36
CA ARG A 156 -12.82 -21.55 -15.91
C ARG A 156 -11.40 -21.72 -15.36
N VAL A 157 -10.42 -21.04 -15.95
CA VAL A 157 -9.00 -21.20 -15.58
C VAL A 157 -8.68 -20.34 -14.36
N ARG A 158 -8.04 -20.91 -13.33
CA ARG A 158 -7.56 -20.11 -12.20
C ARG A 158 -6.43 -19.18 -12.64
N SER A 159 -6.57 -17.90 -12.36
CA SER A 159 -5.57 -16.87 -12.64
C SER A 159 -5.00 -16.27 -11.37
N VAL A 160 -3.80 -15.71 -11.46
CA VAL A 160 -3.15 -14.90 -10.44
C VAL A 160 -2.99 -13.50 -11.00
N LEU A 161 -3.51 -12.48 -10.33
CA LEU A 161 -3.20 -11.09 -10.67
C LEU A 161 -1.76 -10.79 -10.27
N VAL A 162 -0.95 -10.36 -11.24
CA VAL A 162 0.49 -10.13 -11.05
C VAL A 162 0.91 -8.67 -11.21
N GLU A 163 0.13 -7.87 -11.94
CA GLU A 163 0.32 -6.43 -12.04
C GLU A 163 -1.03 -5.71 -12.18
N LEU A 164 -1.13 -4.54 -11.56
CA LEU A 164 -2.20 -3.59 -11.73
C LEU A 164 -1.60 -2.24 -12.14
N ARG A 165 -2.15 -1.61 -13.18
CA ARG A 165 -1.74 -0.28 -13.65
C ARG A 165 -2.94 0.64 -13.78
N VAL A 166 -2.76 1.90 -13.44
CA VAL A 166 -3.71 2.99 -13.78
C VAL A 166 -3.24 3.63 -15.08
N THR A 167 -4.16 3.85 -16.02
CA THR A 167 -3.81 4.17 -17.43
C THR A 167 -4.42 5.45 -17.99
N GLY A 168 -5.13 6.28 -17.21
CA GLY A 168 -5.72 7.55 -17.69
C GLY A 168 -6.42 8.40 -16.65
#